data_AF-A0A380F9Y7-F1
#
_entry.id   AF-A0A380F9Y7-F1
#
_cell.length_a   1.000
_cell.length_b   1.000
_cell.length_c   1.000
_cell.angle_alpha   90.00
_cell.angle_beta   90.00
_cell.angle_gamma   90.00
#
_symmetry.space_group_name_H-M   'P 1'
#
loop_
_entity.id
_entity.type
_entity.pdbx_description
1 polymer ?
#
loop_
_entity_poly.entity_id
_entity_poly.type
_entity_poly.pdbx_seq_one_letter_code
_entity_poly.pdbx_strand_id
1 'polypeptide(L)'
;MNFTKLTESEYKSFIEDNFVHYTQSVEQYQYRHQKKNDVHLVGVKDNNKVLAACLLTEAKALKFFKYFYSHKGPVLDYSNSKLVDCFFNGLTKYLKQQNTLFVMVDPYILENKRTAEGEIIEAFDNQGLIKQLHNLGYQHQGYSIGYSDKSQIRWMSVLDLQEQTAEQLLKSMDYQTRRNIKKTFEMGVEVRTLDYSETDTFYELFKMAEEKHGFTFKQDPNTYFRDMQNMYPQSAMLKMAYIDLEKYLQKLTDKDVSLSNQVTELENKLAESPNSKKNKSKINAT
;
A
#
# COMPACT_ATOMS: atom_id res chain seq x y z
N MET A 1 -28.31 -16.84 -11.37
CA MET A 1 -26.87 -16.68 -11.07
C MET A 1 -26.06 -17.77 -11.74
N ASN A 2 -25.11 -17.41 -12.60
CA ASN A 2 -24.26 -18.34 -13.34
C ASN A 2 -22.80 -17.91 -13.27
N PHE A 3 -21.89 -18.84 -12.99
CA PHE A 3 -20.45 -18.62 -13.10
C PHE A 3 -20.03 -18.55 -14.57
N THR A 4 -19.17 -17.58 -14.92
CA THR A 4 -18.71 -17.38 -16.29
C THR A 4 -17.37 -16.64 -16.34
N LYS A 5 -16.74 -16.60 -17.52
CA LYS A 5 -15.65 -15.66 -17.80
C LYS A 5 -16.22 -14.25 -17.93
N LEU A 6 -15.47 -13.28 -17.43
CA LEU A 6 -15.80 -11.86 -17.60
C LEU A 6 -14.98 -11.27 -18.75
N THR A 7 -15.59 -10.35 -19.48
CA THR A 7 -14.82 -9.43 -20.33
C THR A 7 -14.05 -8.44 -19.47
N GLU A 8 -13.02 -7.80 -20.04
CA GLU A 8 -12.27 -6.76 -19.36
C GLU A 8 -13.18 -5.61 -18.89
N SER A 9 -14.10 -5.14 -19.74
CA SER A 9 -15.02 -4.05 -19.42
C SER A 9 -15.98 -4.41 -18.27
N GLU A 10 -16.49 -5.64 -18.26
CA GLU A 10 -17.38 -6.12 -17.19
C GLU A 10 -16.64 -6.25 -15.86
N TYR A 11 -15.41 -6.77 -15.90
CA TYR A 11 -14.55 -6.85 -14.74
C TYR A 11 -14.23 -5.46 -14.19
N LYS A 12 -13.78 -4.55 -15.08
CA LYS A 12 -13.47 -3.16 -14.77
C LYS A 12 -14.61 -2.44 -14.04
N SER A 13 -15.79 -2.45 -14.65
CA SER A 13 -16.97 -1.78 -14.08
C SER A 13 -17.29 -2.36 -12.69
N PHE A 14 -17.20 -3.68 -12.52
CA PHE A 14 -17.49 -4.28 -11.22
C PHE A 14 -16.46 -3.90 -10.15
N ILE A 15 -15.16 -3.92 -10.46
CA ILE A 15 -14.13 -3.61 -9.45
C ILE A 15 -14.09 -2.13 -9.08
N GLU A 16 -14.44 -1.22 -9.99
CA GLU A 16 -14.49 0.23 -9.73
C GLU A 16 -15.64 0.60 -8.77
N ASP A 17 -16.72 -0.19 -8.79
CA ASP A 17 -17.90 -0.02 -7.93
C ASP A 17 -17.76 -0.70 -6.55
N ASN A 18 -16.67 -1.42 -6.29
CA ASN A 18 -16.50 -2.23 -5.08
C ASN A 18 -15.20 -1.89 -4.32
N PHE A 19 -15.20 -2.15 -3.01
CA PHE A 19 -13.97 -2.09 -2.23
C PHE A 19 -13.10 -3.30 -2.56
N VAL A 20 -11.97 -3.07 -3.23
CA VAL A 20 -11.08 -4.13 -3.72
C VAL A 20 -9.64 -3.93 -3.29
N HIS A 21 -8.87 -5.01 -3.25
CA HIS A 21 -7.42 -4.92 -3.14
C HIS A 21 -6.83 -4.48 -4.48
N TYR A 22 -5.73 -3.72 -4.48
CA TYR A 22 -5.11 -3.23 -5.73
C TYR A 22 -4.70 -4.34 -6.70
N THR A 23 -4.50 -5.57 -6.21
CA THR A 23 -4.17 -6.72 -7.08
C THR A 23 -5.36 -7.28 -7.86
N GLN A 24 -6.58 -6.86 -7.51
CA GLN A 24 -7.79 -7.12 -8.28
C GLN A 24 -8.08 -5.95 -9.23
N SER A 25 -7.08 -5.47 -9.97
CA SER A 25 -7.23 -4.35 -10.90
C SER A 25 -7.17 -4.75 -12.38
N VAL A 26 -7.67 -3.86 -13.25
CA VAL A 26 -7.59 -4.04 -14.72
C VAL A 26 -6.17 -3.88 -15.22
N GLU A 27 -5.40 -2.98 -14.62
CA GLU A 27 -3.99 -2.76 -14.96
C GLU A 27 -3.17 -4.03 -14.71
N GLN A 28 -3.39 -4.71 -13.57
CA GLN A 28 -2.76 -6.01 -13.31
C GLN A 28 -3.14 -7.06 -14.36
N TYR A 29 -4.42 -7.10 -14.77
CA TYR A 29 -4.88 -8.00 -15.82
C TYR A 29 -4.18 -7.71 -17.16
N GLN A 30 -4.23 -6.46 -17.62
CA GLN A 30 -3.66 -6.04 -18.91
C GLN A 30 -2.16 -6.34 -18.96
N TYR A 31 -1.42 -5.97 -17.90
CA TYR A 31 0.01 -6.20 -17.82
C TYR A 31 0.37 -7.69 -17.93
N ARG A 32 -0.31 -8.54 -17.14
CA ARG A 32 -0.04 -9.99 -17.15
C ARG A 32 -0.50 -10.64 -18.44
N HIS A 33 -1.64 -10.23 -18.98
CA HIS A 33 -2.16 -10.73 -20.26
C HIS A 33 -1.17 -10.48 -21.39
N GLN A 34 -0.61 -9.26 -21.48
CA GLN A 34 0.37 -8.90 -22.50
C GLN A 34 1.73 -9.59 -22.31
N LYS A 35 2.23 -9.70 -21.08
CA LYS A 35 3.59 -10.20 -20.81
C LYS A 35 3.71 -11.71 -20.72
N LYS A 36 2.73 -12.37 -20.10
CA LYS A 36 2.79 -13.80 -19.77
C LYS A 36 1.58 -14.58 -20.27
N ASN A 37 0.48 -13.88 -20.58
CA ASN A 37 -0.81 -14.47 -20.92
C ASN A 37 -1.25 -15.55 -19.91
N ASP A 38 -0.98 -15.30 -18.63
CA ASP A 38 -1.17 -16.24 -17.52
C ASP A 38 -2.26 -15.78 -16.54
N VAL A 39 -3.24 -15.03 -17.05
CA VAL A 39 -4.26 -14.35 -16.25
C VAL A 39 -5.65 -14.60 -16.79
N HIS A 40 -6.63 -14.70 -15.89
CA HIS A 40 -8.01 -15.02 -16.20
C HIS A 40 -8.95 -14.12 -15.41
N LEU A 41 -10.03 -13.69 -16.06
CA LEU A 41 -11.13 -12.96 -15.43
C LEU A 41 -12.36 -13.88 -15.38
N VAL A 42 -12.82 -14.15 -14.17
CA VAL A 42 -14.00 -14.99 -13.91
C VAL A 42 -14.94 -14.29 -12.95
N GLY A 43 -16.20 -14.71 -12.93
CA GLY A 43 -17.21 -14.07 -12.08
C GLY A 43 -18.54 -14.81 -12.07
N VAL A 44 -19.51 -14.23 -11.39
CA VAL A 44 -20.90 -14.69 -11.40
C VAL A 44 -21.77 -13.58 -11.97
N LYS A 45 -22.66 -13.92 -12.90
CA LYS A 45 -23.66 -13.02 -13.46
C LYS A 45 -25.08 -13.44 -13.10
N ASP A 46 -25.96 -12.46 -12.97
CA ASP A 46 -27.40 -12.66 -12.90
C ASP A 46 -28.09 -11.61 -13.77
N ASN A 47 -28.89 -12.04 -14.76
CA ASN A 47 -29.51 -11.15 -15.74
C ASN A 47 -28.53 -10.11 -16.35
N ASN A 48 -27.36 -10.57 -16.79
CA ASN A 48 -26.24 -9.76 -17.32
C ASN A 48 -25.55 -8.81 -16.32
N LYS A 49 -26.04 -8.69 -15.08
CA LYS A 49 -25.34 -7.96 -14.01
C LYS A 49 -24.25 -8.83 -13.40
N VAL A 50 -23.04 -8.28 -13.25
CA VAL A 50 -21.94 -8.95 -12.52
C VAL A 50 -22.21 -8.82 -11.02
N LEU A 51 -22.18 -9.96 -10.32
CA LEU A 51 -22.38 -10.04 -8.85
C LEU A 51 -21.10 -10.42 -8.11
N ALA A 52 -20.15 -11.03 -8.81
CA ALA A 52 -18.85 -11.42 -8.28
C ALA A 52 -17.82 -11.34 -9.41
N ALA A 53 -16.59 -10.97 -9.07
CA ALA A 53 -15.47 -10.91 -10.00
C ALA A 53 -14.18 -11.41 -9.35
N CYS A 54 -13.29 -11.99 -10.14
CA CYS A 54 -11.98 -12.41 -9.69
C CYS A 54 -10.98 -12.40 -10.84
N LEU A 55 -9.85 -11.74 -10.62
CA LEU A 55 -8.62 -11.96 -11.35
C LEU A 55 -7.90 -13.17 -10.75
N LEU A 56 -7.57 -14.14 -11.60
CA LEU A 56 -6.76 -15.30 -11.24
C LEU A 56 -5.52 -15.33 -12.11
N THR A 57 -4.41 -15.80 -11.56
CA THR A 57 -3.20 -16.07 -12.35
C THR A 57 -2.83 -17.54 -12.29
N GLU A 58 -2.32 -18.06 -13.40
CA GLU A 58 -1.87 -19.45 -13.51
C GLU A 58 -0.34 -19.56 -13.55
N ALA A 59 0.18 -20.67 -13.07
CA ALA A 59 1.58 -21.06 -13.25
C ALA A 59 1.69 -22.57 -13.37
N LYS A 60 2.67 -23.04 -14.16
CA LYS A 60 2.90 -24.47 -14.39
C LYS A 60 3.40 -25.16 -13.12
N ALA A 61 2.90 -26.36 -12.88
CA ALA A 61 3.36 -27.28 -11.85
C ALA A 61 3.45 -28.69 -12.45
N LEU A 62 4.44 -29.49 -12.03
CA LEU A 62 4.55 -30.90 -12.43
C LEU A 62 4.36 -31.12 -13.95
N LYS A 63 5.11 -30.36 -14.76
CA LYS A 63 5.09 -30.31 -16.24
C LYS A 63 3.79 -29.79 -16.86
N PHE A 64 2.70 -30.53 -16.77
CA PHE A 64 1.45 -30.26 -17.50
C PHE A 64 0.30 -29.76 -16.60
N PHE A 65 0.42 -29.91 -15.29
CA PHE A 65 -0.54 -29.34 -14.36
C PHE A 65 -0.27 -27.84 -14.15
N LYS A 66 -1.25 -27.17 -13.55
CA LYS A 66 -1.16 -25.77 -13.18
C LYS A 66 -1.55 -25.57 -11.72
N TYR A 67 -1.10 -24.49 -11.10
CA TYR A 67 -1.76 -23.96 -9.93
C TYR A 67 -2.27 -22.56 -10.23
N PHE A 68 -3.35 -22.17 -9.55
CA PHE A 68 -3.98 -20.88 -9.70
C PHE A 68 -3.89 -20.09 -8.39
N TYR A 69 -3.89 -18.76 -8.49
CA TYR A 69 -3.88 -17.88 -7.33
C TYR A 69 -4.78 -16.65 -7.56
N SER A 70 -5.60 -16.33 -6.56
CA SER A 70 -6.65 -15.28 -6.67
C SER A 70 -6.20 -13.88 -6.28
N HIS A 71 -4.99 -13.68 -5.76
CA HIS A 71 -4.45 -12.36 -5.39
C HIS A 71 -5.46 -11.46 -4.67
N LYS A 72 -5.80 -11.81 -3.43
CA LYS A 72 -6.78 -11.07 -2.60
C LYS A 72 -8.23 -11.08 -3.12
N GLY A 73 -8.50 -11.79 -4.22
CA GLY A 73 -9.85 -12.13 -4.67
C GLY A 73 -10.36 -13.46 -4.08
N PRO A 74 -11.61 -13.84 -4.41
CA PRO A 74 -12.54 -13.11 -5.27
C PRO A 74 -13.23 -11.95 -4.55
N VAL A 75 -13.71 -10.99 -5.35
CA VAL A 75 -14.52 -9.85 -4.90
C VAL A 75 -15.99 -10.21 -5.05
N LEU A 76 -16.69 -10.37 -3.92
CA LEU A 76 -18.11 -10.67 -3.84
C LEU A 76 -18.65 -10.38 -2.44
N ASP A 77 -19.98 -10.29 -2.32
CA ASP A 77 -20.65 -10.22 -1.02
C ASP A 77 -20.62 -11.58 -0.31
N TYR A 78 -19.72 -11.72 0.66
CA TYR A 78 -19.53 -12.96 1.43
C TYR A 78 -20.68 -13.25 2.41
N SER A 79 -21.58 -12.30 2.66
CA SER A 79 -22.79 -12.55 3.45
C SER A 79 -23.86 -13.29 2.62
N ASN A 80 -23.79 -13.20 1.28
CA ASN A 80 -24.68 -13.89 0.37
C ASN A 80 -24.20 -15.33 0.14
N SER A 81 -24.61 -16.24 1.02
CA SER A 81 -24.21 -17.66 0.97
C SER A 81 -24.49 -18.31 -0.40
N LYS A 82 -25.60 -17.99 -1.09
CA LYS A 82 -25.90 -18.55 -2.43
C LYS A 82 -24.92 -18.07 -3.49
N LEU A 83 -24.47 -16.82 -3.40
CA LEU A 83 -23.47 -16.26 -4.31
C LEU A 83 -22.10 -16.91 -4.07
N VAL A 84 -21.70 -17.08 -2.79
CA VAL A 84 -20.48 -17.81 -2.40
C VAL A 84 -20.50 -19.22 -3.01
N ASP A 85 -21.58 -19.98 -2.78
CA ASP A 85 -21.73 -21.34 -3.33
C ASP A 85 -21.65 -21.34 -4.86
N CYS A 86 -22.33 -20.39 -5.52
CA CYS A 86 -22.32 -20.28 -6.98
C CYS A 86 -20.92 -20.02 -7.51
N PHE A 87 -20.19 -19.08 -6.90
CA PHE A 87 -18.85 -18.70 -7.32
C PHE A 87 -17.86 -19.86 -7.15
N PHE A 88 -17.77 -20.44 -5.96
CA PHE A 88 -16.74 -21.43 -5.63
C PHE A 88 -17.01 -22.81 -6.28
N ASN A 89 -18.28 -23.21 -6.46
CA ASN A 89 -18.61 -24.38 -7.27
C ASN A 89 -18.25 -24.17 -8.75
N GLY A 90 -18.58 -22.98 -9.28
CA GLY A 90 -18.25 -22.59 -10.65
C GLY A 90 -16.74 -22.55 -10.88
N LEU A 91 -16.00 -21.96 -9.95
CA LEU A 91 -14.54 -21.89 -9.96
C LEU A 91 -13.93 -23.30 -9.97
N THR A 92 -14.38 -24.20 -9.09
CA THR A 92 -13.90 -25.59 -9.08
C THR A 92 -14.10 -26.28 -10.43
N LYS A 93 -15.28 -26.12 -11.05
CA LYS A 93 -15.57 -26.69 -12.38
C LYS A 93 -14.65 -26.10 -13.46
N TYR A 94 -14.46 -24.78 -13.44
CA TYR A 94 -13.57 -24.07 -14.36
C TYR A 94 -12.13 -24.56 -14.24
N LEU A 95 -11.59 -24.63 -13.03
CA LEU A 95 -10.20 -25.01 -12.77
C LEU A 95 -9.88 -26.46 -13.16
N LYS A 96 -10.84 -27.38 -12.99
CA LYS A 96 -10.69 -28.78 -13.45
C LYS A 96 -10.49 -28.85 -14.97
N GLN A 97 -11.13 -27.98 -15.75
CA GLN A 97 -10.95 -27.90 -17.20
C GLN A 97 -9.57 -27.32 -17.59
N GLN A 98 -8.87 -26.66 -16.66
CA GLN A 98 -7.55 -26.06 -16.89
C GLN A 98 -6.37 -26.95 -16.43
N ASN A 99 -6.62 -28.23 -16.10
CA ASN A 99 -5.61 -29.14 -15.52
C ASN A 99 -4.99 -28.58 -14.22
N THR A 100 -5.82 -27.99 -13.37
CA THR A 100 -5.37 -27.39 -12.11
C THR A 100 -5.13 -28.46 -11.03
N LEU A 101 -3.95 -28.44 -10.42
CA LEU A 101 -3.57 -29.26 -9.26
C LEU A 101 -4.19 -28.71 -7.97
N PHE A 102 -4.02 -27.40 -7.73
CA PHE A 102 -4.62 -26.69 -6.61
C PHE A 102 -4.82 -25.21 -6.95
N VAL A 103 -5.68 -24.55 -6.18
CA VAL A 103 -5.86 -23.10 -6.21
C VAL A 103 -5.64 -22.52 -4.82
N MET A 104 -4.92 -21.42 -4.76
CA MET A 104 -4.79 -20.61 -3.55
C MET A 104 -5.77 -19.45 -3.64
N VAL A 105 -6.58 -19.29 -2.59
CA VAL A 105 -7.55 -18.19 -2.49
C VAL A 105 -7.36 -17.49 -1.15
N ASP A 106 -7.20 -16.17 -1.17
CA ASP A 106 -6.90 -15.36 0.01
C ASP A 106 -7.75 -14.08 0.04
N PRO A 107 -9.09 -14.20 0.08
CA PRO A 107 -9.99 -13.07 -0.17
C PRO A 107 -9.79 -11.93 0.82
N TYR A 108 -10.03 -10.69 0.36
CA TYR A 108 -9.76 -9.49 1.16
C TYR A 108 -10.85 -9.23 2.22
N ILE A 109 -10.84 -10.04 3.28
CA ILE A 109 -11.83 -10.04 4.36
C ILE A 109 -11.13 -9.76 5.70
N LEU A 110 -11.77 -8.93 6.55
CA LEU A 110 -11.29 -8.65 7.89
C LEU A 110 -11.59 -9.81 8.84
N GLU A 111 -10.60 -10.17 9.66
CA GLU A 111 -10.78 -11.11 10.77
C GLU A 111 -10.87 -10.36 12.10
N ASN A 112 -9.96 -9.42 12.35
CA ASN A 112 -9.95 -8.59 13.54
C ASN A 112 -9.39 -7.20 13.21
N LYS A 113 -9.89 -6.16 13.90
CA LYS A 113 -9.17 -4.89 14.09
C LYS A 113 -8.43 -4.94 15.42
N ARG A 114 -7.22 -4.42 15.45
CA ARG A 114 -6.33 -4.50 16.59
C ARG A 114 -5.63 -3.20 16.88
N THR A 115 -5.20 -3.01 18.13
CA THR A 115 -4.25 -1.97 18.51
C THR A 115 -2.85 -2.31 17.97
N ALA A 116 -1.91 -1.36 18.08
CA ALA A 116 -0.51 -1.59 17.70
C ALA A 116 0.17 -2.65 18.58
N GLU A 117 -0.34 -2.86 19.80
CA GLU A 117 0.10 -3.87 20.77
C GLU A 117 -0.53 -5.25 20.49
N GLY A 118 -1.42 -5.35 19.50
CA GLY A 118 -2.05 -6.60 19.08
C GLY A 118 -3.35 -6.95 19.80
N GLU A 119 -3.85 -6.09 20.68
CA GLU A 119 -5.12 -6.28 21.39
C GLU A 119 -6.30 -6.15 20.42
N ILE A 120 -7.31 -7.00 20.56
CA ILE A 120 -8.49 -7.00 19.68
C ILE A 120 -9.41 -5.84 20.07
N ILE A 121 -9.67 -4.94 19.12
CA ILE A 121 -10.66 -3.86 19.24
C ILE A 121 -12.03 -4.34 18.74
N GLU A 122 -12.03 -5.06 17.62
CA GLU A 122 -13.24 -5.57 16.95
C GLU A 122 -12.90 -6.91 16.30
N ALA A 123 -13.79 -7.90 16.45
CA ALA A 123 -13.66 -9.22 15.84
C ALA A 123 -14.81 -9.47 14.86
N PHE A 124 -14.50 -10.09 13.73
CA PHE A 124 -15.48 -10.46 12.70
C PHE A 124 -15.65 -11.98 12.70
N ASP A 125 -16.90 -12.46 12.80
CA ASP A 125 -17.17 -13.91 12.80
C ASP A 125 -17.18 -14.47 11.36
N ASN A 126 -16.05 -15.06 10.97
CA ASN A 126 -15.88 -15.73 9.69
C ASN A 126 -16.03 -17.26 9.78
N GLN A 127 -16.43 -17.83 10.93
CA GLN A 127 -16.51 -19.29 11.11
C GLN A 127 -17.51 -19.94 10.14
N GLY A 128 -18.64 -19.27 9.91
CA GLY A 128 -19.64 -19.71 8.93
C GLY A 128 -19.07 -19.80 7.51
N LEU A 129 -18.32 -18.78 7.09
CA LEU A 129 -17.66 -18.76 5.78
C LEU A 129 -16.59 -19.86 5.68
N ILE A 130 -15.73 -20.01 6.69
CA ILE A 130 -14.71 -21.06 6.72
C ILE A 130 -15.35 -22.44 6.57
N LYS A 131 -16.44 -22.71 7.30
CA LYS A 131 -17.19 -23.97 7.19
C LYS A 131 -17.82 -24.15 5.82
N GLN A 132 -18.39 -23.10 5.25
CA GLN A 132 -18.98 -23.13 3.90
C GLN A 132 -17.91 -23.49 2.85
N LEU A 133 -16.78 -22.79 2.87
CA LEU A 133 -15.65 -23.05 1.96
C LEU A 133 -15.06 -24.46 2.16
N HIS A 134 -14.98 -24.94 3.40
CA HIS A 134 -14.59 -26.31 3.70
C HIS A 134 -15.50 -27.34 3.04
N ASN A 135 -16.82 -27.16 3.14
CA ASN A 135 -17.79 -28.05 2.49
C ASN A 135 -17.70 -28.01 0.95
N LEU A 136 -17.21 -26.91 0.39
CA LEU A 136 -16.94 -26.75 -1.04
C LEU A 136 -15.56 -27.31 -1.47
N GLY A 137 -14.77 -27.85 -0.54
CA GLY A 137 -13.48 -28.47 -0.79
C GLY A 137 -12.25 -27.57 -0.58
N TYR A 138 -12.42 -26.37 -0.01
CA TYR A 138 -11.33 -25.43 0.28
C TYR A 138 -10.85 -25.56 1.73
N GLN A 139 -9.55 -25.68 1.93
CA GLN A 139 -8.96 -25.88 3.26
C GLN A 139 -8.33 -24.59 3.79
N HIS A 140 -8.85 -24.08 4.91
CA HIS A 140 -8.25 -22.95 5.61
C HIS A 140 -6.87 -23.34 6.16
N GLN A 141 -5.85 -22.54 5.86
CA GLN A 141 -4.45 -22.83 6.22
C GLN A 141 -4.07 -22.43 7.66
N GLY A 142 -5.05 -22.06 8.49
CA GLY A 142 -4.82 -21.60 9.86
C GLY A 142 -4.38 -20.13 9.94
N TYR A 143 -4.20 -19.64 11.16
CA TYR A 143 -3.91 -18.24 11.48
C TYR A 143 -2.42 -17.96 11.62
N SER A 144 -1.68 -18.07 10.52
CA SER A 144 -0.24 -17.79 10.50
C SER A 144 0.08 -16.34 10.87
N ILE A 145 1.20 -16.18 11.59
CA ILE A 145 1.81 -14.89 11.96
C ILE A 145 3.19 -14.77 11.30
N GLY A 146 3.63 -13.54 11.07
CA GLY A 146 4.91 -13.25 10.43
C GLY A 146 4.87 -13.33 8.89
N TYR A 147 6.06 -13.32 8.30
CA TYR A 147 6.25 -13.35 6.85
C TYR A 147 6.34 -14.80 6.33
N SER A 148 5.79 -15.02 5.14
CA SER A 148 5.75 -16.33 4.49
C SER A 148 6.10 -16.15 3.01
N ASP A 149 6.94 -17.04 2.50
CA ASP A 149 7.26 -17.07 1.06
C ASP A 149 6.09 -17.60 0.22
N LYS A 150 5.08 -18.20 0.86
CA LYS A 150 3.98 -18.92 0.21
C LYS A 150 2.64 -18.21 0.30
N SER A 151 2.49 -17.22 1.17
CA SER A 151 1.21 -16.55 1.42
C SER A 151 1.39 -15.06 1.64
N GLN A 152 0.37 -14.28 1.30
CA GLN A 152 0.35 -12.85 1.60
C GLN A 152 0.35 -12.60 3.11
N ILE A 153 0.85 -11.42 3.48
CA ILE A 153 0.75 -10.94 4.85
C ILE A 153 -0.73 -10.80 5.25
N ARG A 154 -1.02 -11.20 6.50
CA ARG A 154 -2.37 -11.17 7.09
C ARG A 154 -2.61 -9.98 8.01
N TRP A 155 -1.54 -9.35 8.47
CA TRP A 155 -1.56 -8.22 9.39
C TRP A 155 -1.13 -6.97 8.63
N MET A 156 -1.99 -5.95 8.61
CA MET A 156 -1.71 -4.67 7.95
C MET A 156 -1.87 -3.56 8.98
N SER A 157 -0.90 -2.65 9.00
CA SER A 157 -1.06 -1.37 9.70
C SER A 157 -1.81 -0.43 8.77
N VAL A 158 -3.02 -0.03 9.16
CA VAL A 158 -3.91 0.81 8.34
C VAL A 158 -4.21 2.08 9.12
N LEU A 159 -3.91 3.23 8.52
CA LEU A 159 -4.28 4.53 9.03
C LEU A 159 -5.57 4.97 8.35
N ASP A 160 -6.64 5.06 9.12
CA ASP A 160 -7.93 5.55 8.60
C ASP A 160 -7.88 7.06 8.40
N LEU A 161 -8.22 7.49 7.18
CA LEU A 161 -8.20 8.89 6.76
C LEU A 161 -9.61 9.47 6.62
N GLN A 162 -10.65 8.67 6.82
CA GLN A 162 -12.04 9.13 6.66
C GLN A 162 -12.32 10.31 7.59
N GLU A 163 -12.89 11.37 7.01
CA GLU A 163 -13.33 12.58 7.72
C GLU A 163 -12.22 13.32 8.50
N GLN A 164 -10.93 13.12 8.15
CA GLN A 164 -9.80 13.77 8.81
C GLN A 164 -9.05 14.74 7.90
N THR A 165 -8.68 15.91 8.44
CA THR A 165 -7.72 16.82 7.81
C THR A 165 -6.28 16.40 8.12
N ALA A 166 -5.33 16.83 7.30
CA ALA A 166 -3.90 16.58 7.53
C ALA A 166 -3.43 17.12 8.90
N GLU A 167 -3.98 18.23 9.37
CA GLU A 167 -3.66 18.79 10.68
C GLU A 167 -4.20 17.93 11.83
N GLN A 168 -5.44 17.45 11.71
CA GLN A 168 -6.04 16.55 12.70
C GLN A 168 -5.26 15.23 12.79
N LEU A 169 -4.89 14.67 11.64
CA LEU A 169 -4.07 13.46 11.55
C LEU A 169 -2.70 13.65 12.21
N LEU A 170 -2.01 14.76 11.90
CA LEU A 170 -0.70 15.05 12.50
C LEU A 170 -0.81 15.24 14.03
N LYS A 171 -1.93 15.79 14.51
CA LYS A 171 -2.20 15.98 15.94
C LYS A 171 -2.51 14.67 16.65
N SER A 172 -3.15 13.70 16.00
CA SER A 172 -3.49 12.39 16.58
C SER A 172 -2.30 11.42 16.67
N MET A 173 -1.25 11.64 15.88
CA MET A 173 0.00 10.87 15.98
C MET A 173 0.65 11.00 17.37
N ASP A 174 1.43 10.00 17.76
CA ASP A 174 2.25 10.09 18.98
C ASP A 174 3.22 11.27 18.92
N TYR A 175 3.66 11.72 20.10
CA TYR A 175 4.50 12.91 20.21
C TYR A 175 5.80 12.81 19.40
N GLN A 176 6.45 11.65 19.42
CA GLN A 176 7.74 11.47 18.76
C GLN A 176 7.59 11.48 17.24
N THR A 177 6.59 10.77 16.71
CA THR A 177 6.27 10.79 15.28
C THR A 177 5.92 12.20 14.80
N ARG A 178 5.01 12.90 15.50
CA ARG A 178 4.67 14.29 15.16
C ARG A 178 5.88 15.22 15.21
N ARG A 179 6.74 15.08 16.22
CA ARG A 179 7.96 15.89 16.36
C ARG A 179 8.93 15.61 15.21
N ASN A 180 9.13 14.34 14.84
CA ASN A 180 10.01 13.95 13.74
C ASN A 180 9.51 14.50 12.40
N ILE A 181 8.20 14.41 12.12
CA ILE A 181 7.60 14.99 10.92
C ILE A 181 7.79 16.51 10.91
N LYS A 182 7.52 17.21 12.03
CA LYS A 182 7.73 18.67 12.08
C LYS A 182 9.19 19.06 11.85
N LYS A 183 10.12 18.23 12.32
CA LYS A 183 11.55 18.47 12.15
C LYS A 183 11.98 18.44 10.68
N THR A 184 11.36 17.62 9.85
CA THR A 184 11.71 17.57 8.41
C THR A 184 11.41 18.89 7.71
N PHE A 185 10.31 19.59 8.08
CA PHE A 185 10.02 20.94 7.56
C PHE A 185 11.07 21.98 7.99
N GLU A 186 11.51 21.92 9.25
CA GLU A 186 12.57 22.81 9.75
C GLU A 186 13.89 22.59 8.98
N MET A 187 14.21 21.31 8.73
CA MET A 187 15.40 20.89 7.99
C MET A 187 15.32 21.19 6.48
N GLY A 188 14.18 21.66 5.97
CA GLY A 188 14.01 21.96 4.54
C GLY A 188 13.97 20.71 3.67
N VAL A 189 13.52 19.58 4.22
CA VAL A 189 13.28 18.37 3.42
C VAL A 189 12.08 18.60 2.52
N GLU A 190 12.28 18.39 1.23
CA GLU A 190 11.26 18.39 0.20
C GLU A 190 10.99 16.94 -0.26
N VAL A 191 9.82 16.70 -0.85
CA VAL A 191 9.46 15.40 -1.44
C VAL A 191 8.95 15.64 -2.85
N ARG A 192 9.48 14.89 -3.81
CA ARG A 192 8.99 14.88 -5.19
C ARG A 192 8.65 13.47 -5.65
N THR A 193 7.72 13.37 -6.59
CA THR A 193 7.52 12.15 -7.38
C THR A 193 8.67 12.05 -8.38
N LEU A 194 9.26 10.87 -8.51
CA LEU A 194 10.27 10.59 -9.51
C LEU A 194 9.62 10.18 -10.82
N ASP A 195 10.17 10.68 -11.93
CA ASP A 195 9.82 10.21 -13.25
C ASP A 195 10.44 8.82 -13.50
N TYR A 196 9.85 8.06 -14.43
CA TYR A 196 10.34 6.72 -14.79
C TYR A 196 11.81 6.72 -15.27
N SER A 197 12.28 7.82 -15.87
CA SER A 197 13.67 7.99 -16.29
C SER A 197 14.65 8.10 -15.11
N GLU A 198 14.17 8.45 -13.91
CA GLU A 198 14.99 8.64 -12.72
C GLU A 198 15.03 7.39 -11.81
N THR A 199 14.37 6.30 -12.22
CA THR A 199 14.31 5.05 -11.44
C THR A 199 15.70 4.46 -11.16
N ASP A 200 16.68 4.66 -12.05
CA ASP A 200 18.05 4.17 -11.84
C ASP A 200 18.76 4.94 -10.73
N THR A 201 18.62 6.26 -10.68
CA THR A 201 19.18 7.09 -9.59
C THR A 201 18.57 6.70 -8.23
N PHE A 202 17.25 6.47 -8.19
CA PHE A 202 16.60 5.95 -6.98
C PHE A 202 17.19 4.60 -6.56
N TYR A 203 17.42 3.70 -7.52
CA TYR A 203 17.96 2.38 -7.25
C TYR A 203 19.39 2.41 -6.71
N GLU A 204 20.26 3.27 -7.24
CA GLU A 204 21.61 3.45 -6.72
C GLU A 204 21.58 3.89 -5.25
N LEU A 205 20.75 4.89 -4.90
CA LEU A 205 20.57 5.34 -3.53
C LEU A 205 19.98 4.25 -2.63
N PHE A 206 19.02 3.49 -3.15
CA PHE A 206 18.42 2.36 -2.46
C PHE A 206 19.46 1.28 -2.13
N LYS A 207 20.35 0.95 -3.08
CA LYS A 207 21.43 -0.03 -2.89
C LYS A 207 22.44 0.42 -1.85
N MET A 208 22.84 1.69 -1.85
CA MET A 208 23.70 2.25 -0.80
C MET A 208 23.05 2.13 0.58
N ALA A 209 21.73 2.34 0.67
CA ALA A 209 20.99 2.18 1.93
C ALA A 209 20.90 0.70 2.36
N GLU A 210 20.64 -0.20 1.42
CA GLU A 210 20.59 -1.66 1.64
C GLU A 210 21.91 -2.18 2.24
N GLU A 211 23.04 -1.79 1.64
CA GLU A 211 24.39 -2.12 2.12
C GLU A 211 24.69 -1.50 3.49
N LYS A 212 24.38 -0.22 3.68
CA LYS A 212 24.64 0.50 4.92
C LYS A 212 23.85 -0.05 6.11
N HIS A 213 22.61 -0.47 5.88
CA HIS A 213 21.69 -0.90 6.93
C HIS A 213 21.55 -2.42 7.05
N GLY A 214 22.23 -3.20 6.18
CA GLY A 214 22.33 -4.64 6.29
C GLY A 214 21.01 -5.38 6.09
N PHE A 215 20.15 -4.89 5.20
CA PHE A 215 18.92 -5.60 4.80
C PHE A 215 19.03 -6.14 3.37
N THR A 216 18.10 -6.99 2.97
CA THR A 216 17.97 -7.41 1.57
C THR A 216 16.52 -7.33 1.13
N PHE A 217 16.22 -6.66 0.02
CA PHE A 217 14.84 -6.50 -0.46
C PHE A 217 14.41 -7.57 -1.47
N LYS A 218 15.07 -7.60 -2.63
CA LYS A 218 14.85 -8.54 -3.73
C LYS A 218 16.19 -8.82 -4.41
N GLN A 219 16.27 -9.93 -5.16
CA GLN A 219 17.47 -10.22 -5.97
C GLN A 219 17.76 -9.09 -6.97
N ASP A 220 16.71 -8.57 -7.62
CA ASP A 220 16.79 -7.42 -8.52
C ASP A 220 15.69 -6.39 -8.21
N PRO A 221 15.98 -5.43 -7.30
CA PRO A 221 15.03 -4.37 -6.97
C PRO A 221 14.75 -3.42 -8.15
N ASN A 222 15.72 -3.17 -9.06
CA ASN A 222 15.53 -2.25 -10.19
C ASN A 222 14.42 -2.78 -11.12
N THR A 223 14.55 -4.04 -11.54
CA THR A 223 13.51 -4.71 -12.34
C THR A 223 12.17 -4.73 -11.61
N TYR A 224 12.16 -4.99 -10.30
CA TYR A 224 10.92 -4.97 -9.52
C TYR A 224 10.22 -3.60 -9.54
N PHE A 225 10.93 -2.50 -9.30
CA PHE A 225 10.33 -1.17 -9.31
C PHE A 225 9.85 -0.77 -10.71
N ARG A 226 10.59 -1.10 -11.75
CA ARG A 226 10.19 -0.87 -13.15
C ARG A 226 8.94 -1.67 -13.51
N ASP A 227 8.91 -2.95 -13.15
CA ASP A 227 7.74 -3.80 -13.36
C ASP A 227 6.51 -3.24 -12.64
N MET A 228 6.67 -2.72 -11.42
CA MET A 228 5.58 -2.08 -10.67
C MET A 228 5.09 -0.79 -11.33
N GLN A 229 5.98 0.10 -11.78
CA GLN A 229 5.61 1.33 -12.49
C GLN A 229 4.94 1.01 -13.85
N ASN A 230 5.43 -0.01 -14.56
CA ASN A 230 4.84 -0.44 -15.84
C ASN A 230 3.51 -1.17 -15.65
N MET A 231 3.34 -1.92 -14.55
CA MET A 231 2.10 -2.63 -14.22
C MET A 231 1.02 -1.67 -13.76
N TYR A 232 1.38 -0.59 -13.06
CA TYR A 232 0.43 0.39 -12.51
C TYR A 232 0.84 1.82 -12.86
N PRO A 233 0.81 2.22 -14.14
CA PRO A 233 1.40 3.50 -14.59
C PRO A 233 0.75 4.74 -13.98
N GLN A 234 -0.51 4.66 -13.55
CA GLN A 234 -1.24 5.77 -12.93
C GLN A 234 -1.35 5.66 -11.40
N SER A 235 -0.97 4.51 -10.82
CA SER A 235 -1.22 4.22 -9.40
C SER A 235 0.05 3.88 -8.61
N ALA A 236 1.12 3.43 -9.27
CA ALA A 236 2.43 3.27 -8.65
C ALA A 236 3.25 4.55 -8.79
N MET A 237 3.88 4.96 -7.69
CA MET A 237 4.74 6.14 -7.64
C MET A 237 5.99 5.86 -6.82
N LEU A 238 7.13 6.35 -7.29
CA LEU A 238 8.35 6.45 -6.50
C LEU A 238 8.47 7.88 -5.99
N LYS A 239 8.71 8.03 -4.69
CA LYS A 239 8.87 9.32 -4.03
C LYS A 239 10.28 9.43 -3.49
N MET A 240 10.92 10.56 -3.72
CA MET A 240 12.24 10.86 -3.16
C MET A 240 12.14 12.03 -2.20
N ALA A 241 12.60 11.82 -0.97
CA ALA A 241 12.84 12.88 -0.02
C ALA A 241 14.28 13.40 -0.23
N TYR A 242 14.43 14.72 -0.37
CA TYR A 242 15.72 15.35 -0.63
C TYR A 242 15.81 16.72 0.04
N ILE A 243 17.02 17.27 0.12
CA ILE A 243 17.25 18.67 0.51
C ILE A 243 17.84 19.37 -0.71
N ASP A 244 17.18 20.43 -1.16
CA ASP A 244 17.73 21.34 -2.15
C ASP A 244 18.77 22.23 -1.46
N LEU A 245 20.04 22.01 -1.76
CA LEU A 245 21.14 22.69 -1.07
C LEU A 245 21.19 24.19 -1.38
N GLU A 246 20.76 24.60 -2.58
CA GLU A 246 20.73 26.02 -2.95
C GLU A 246 19.62 26.74 -2.18
N LYS A 247 18.40 26.19 -2.18
CA LYS A 247 17.30 26.73 -1.38
C LYS A 247 17.62 26.71 0.12
N TYR A 248 18.25 25.64 0.60
CA TYR A 248 18.61 25.52 2.01
C TYR A 248 19.68 26.54 2.40
N LEU A 249 20.69 26.76 1.56
CA LEU A 249 21.70 27.80 1.77
C LEU A 249 21.04 29.19 1.78
N GLN A 250 20.15 29.49 0.83
CA GLN A 250 19.43 30.77 0.81
C GLN A 250 18.62 30.97 2.11
N LYS A 251 17.90 29.95 2.57
CA LYS A 251 17.16 29.99 3.84
C LYS A 251 18.07 30.28 5.03
N LEU A 252 19.28 29.73 5.07
CA LEU A 252 20.25 30.00 6.13
C LEU A 252 20.78 31.43 6.06
N THR A 253 21.09 31.92 4.86
CA THR A 253 21.53 33.31 4.63
C THR A 253 20.46 34.31 5.06
N ASP A 254 19.19 34.10 4.67
CA ASP A 254 18.08 34.99 5.05
C ASP A 254 17.88 35.01 6.58
N LYS A 255 18.05 33.85 7.22
CA LYS A 255 17.96 33.71 8.67
C LYS A 255 19.11 34.45 9.37
N ASP A 256 20.33 34.35 8.85
CA ASP A 256 21.51 35.06 9.38
C ASP A 256 21.33 36.59 9.31
N VAL A 257 20.83 37.09 8.17
CA VAL A 257 20.48 38.51 8.01
C VAL A 257 19.39 38.94 8.99
N SER A 258 18.33 38.12 9.15
CA SER A 258 17.25 38.42 10.10
C SER A 258 17.73 38.47 11.55
N LEU A 259 18.55 37.51 11.97
CA LEU A 259 19.11 37.46 13.32
C LEU A 259 20.07 38.65 13.56
N SER A 260 20.91 38.98 12.58
CA SER A 260 21.82 40.14 12.65
C SER A 260 21.06 41.46 12.81
N ASN A 261 19.94 41.63 12.09
CA ASN A 261 19.06 42.80 12.27
C ASN A 261 18.41 42.80 13.65
N GLN A 262 17.96 41.65 14.17
CA GLN A 262 17.38 41.54 15.50
C GLN A 262 18.39 41.88 16.61
N VAL A 263 19.64 41.42 16.48
CA VAL A 263 20.73 41.78 17.39
C VAL A 263 20.95 43.29 17.38
N THR A 264 21.07 43.89 16.19
CA THR A 264 21.27 45.34 16.04
C THR A 264 20.13 46.15 16.68
N GLU A 265 18.87 45.75 16.47
CA GLU A 265 17.73 46.39 17.13
C GLU A 265 17.77 46.26 18.66
N LEU A 266 18.17 45.08 19.17
CA LEU A 266 18.26 44.83 20.60
C LEU A 266 19.40 45.63 21.23
N GLU A 267 20.52 45.79 20.54
CA GLU A 267 21.66 46.64 20.94
C GLU A 267 21.24 48.11 21.04
N ASN A 268 20.53 48.63 20.03
CA ASN A 268 19.99 50.00 20.06
C ASN A 268 19.03 50.21 21.25
N LYS A 269 18.12 49.26 21.49
CA LYS A 269 17.23 49.30 22.67
C LYS A 269 17.97 49.17 23.99
N LEU A 270 19.14 48.51 24.01
CA LEU A 270 19.99 48.42 25.19
C LEU A 270 20.72 49.73 25.46
N ALA A 271 21.15 50.44 24.41
CA ALA A 271 21.76 51.76 24.53
C ALA A 271 20.78 52.77 25.16
N GLU A 272 19.50 52.71 24.77
CA GLU A 272 18.43 53.54 25.35
C GLU A 272 18.00 53.09 26.77
N SER A 273 18.22 51.82 27.12
CA SER A 273 17.81 51.25 28.42
C SER A 273 18.79 50.19 28.93
N PRO A 274 19.96 50.62 29.46
CA PRO A 274 21.11 49.75 29.74
C PRO A 274 20.88 48.67 30.80
N ASN A 275 19.87 48.86 31.66
CA ASN A 275 19.54 47.96 32.77
C ASN A 275 18.44 46.95 32.43
N SER A 276 17.99 46.88 31.17
CA SER A 276 16.97 45.91 30.75
C SER A 276 17.51 44.48 30.77
N LYS A 277 17.23 43.73 31.84
CA LYS A 277 17.53 42.28 31.94
C LYS A 277 16.89 41.48 30.79
N LYS A 278 15.69 41.88 30.35
CA LYS A 278 14.96 41.23 29.26
C LYS A 278 15.71 41.32 27.93
N ASN A 279 16.26 42.48 27.59
CA ASN A 279 16.97 42.67 26.32
C ASN A 279 18.34 41.99 26.34
N LYS A 280 19.07 42.04 27.46
CA LYS A 280 20.33 41.28 27.64
C LYS A 280 20.12 39.77 27.48
N SER A 281 19.07 39.22 28.07
CA SER A 281 18.76 37.80 27.95
C SER A 281 18.37 37.39 26.54
N LYS A 282 17.77 38.28 25.74
CA LYS A 282 17.42 38.00 24.35
C LYS A 282 18.65 38.01 23.45
N ILE A 283 19.55 38.98 23.58
CA ILE A 283 20.81 39.02 22.81
C ILE A 283 21.62 37.74 23.02
N ASN A 284 21.73 37.25 24.26
CA ASN A 284 22.47 36.01 24.55
C ASN A 284 21.83 34.72 24.01
N ALA A 285 20.56 34.78 23.59
CA ALA A 285 19.80 33.63 23.12
C ALA A 285 19.55 33.64 21.59
N THR A 286 19.84 34.77 20.94
CA THR A 286 19.76 35.00 19.48
C THR A 286 21.08 34.61 18.85
#